data_AF-A0A847YQ10-F1
#
_entry.id   AF-A0A847YQ10-F1
#
_cell.length_a   1.000
_cell.length_b   1.000
_cell.length_c   1.000
_cell.angle_alpha   90.00
_cell.angle_beta   90.00
_cell.angle_gamma   90.00
#
_symmetry.space_group_name_H-M   'P 1'
#
loop_
_entity.id
_entity.type
_entity.pdbx_description
1 polymer ?
#
loop_
_entity_poly.entity_id
_entity_poly.type
_entity_poly.pdbx_seq_one_letter_code
_entity_poly.pdbx_strand_id
1 'polypeptide(L)' 'RELKETKAQLIALPITKAAREELGRDMFANIIALGAIVGLTGTVSRASLEKAVLDRVPKGTEDKNRKALDLGFTLAKQA' A
#
# COMPACT_ATOMS: atom_id res chain seq x y z
N ARG A 1 16.60 15.14 2.19
CA ARG A 1 16.69 15.11 0.71
C ARG A 1 15.74 16.17 0.21
N GLU A 2 16.25 17.23 -0.43
CA GLU A 2 15.39 18.18 -1.12
C GLU A 2 14.84 17.54 -2.39
N LEU A 3 13.53 17.61 -2.57
CA LEU A 3 12.88 17.18 -3.80
C LEU A 3 12.99 18.33 -4.80
N LYS A 4 13.37 18.01 -6.04
CA LYS A 4 13.41 19.02 -7.11
C LYS A 4 12.00 19.54 -7.37
N GLU A 5 11.87 20.83 -7.64
CA GLU A 5 10.59 21.42 -8.03
C GLU A 5 10.01 20.68 -9.25
N THR A 6 8.75 20.29 -9.14
CA THR A 6 8.00 19.60 -10.18
C THR A 6 6.54 20.01 -10.09
N LYS A 7 5.83 19.94 -11.21
CA LYS A 7 4.37 20.16 -11.26
C LYS A 7 3.57 18.99 -10.69
N ALA A 8 4.23 17.94 -10.21
CA ALA A 8 3.58 16.78 -9.61
C ALA A 8 3.08 17.07 -8.19
N GLN A 9 1.94 16.47 -7.82
CA GLN A 9 1.47 16.47 -6.45
C GLN A 9 2.36 15.55 -5.60
N LEU A 10 2.93 16.10 -4.52
CA LEU A 10 3.69 15.34 -3.55
C LEU A 10 2.77 14.84 -2.43
N ILE A 11 2.71 13.52 -2.26
CA ILE A 11 1.94 12.88 -1.19
C ILE A 11 2.90 12.07 -0.32
N ALA A 12 3.00 12.43 0.95
CA ALA A 12 3.86 11.77 1.91
C ALA A 12 3.04 10.81 2.78
N LEU A 13 3.35 9.50 2.73
CA LEU A 13 2.66 8.47 3.49
C LEU A 13 3.63 7.68 4.39
N PRO A 14 3.24 7.34 5.64
CA PRO A 14 4.09 6.63 6.59
C PRO A 14 4.14 5.10 6.32
N ILE A 15 4.41 4.69 5.08
CA ILE A 15 4.26 3.30 4.60
C ILE A 15 5.08 2.29 5.43
N THR A 16 6.38 2.54 5.60
CA THR A 16 7.28 1.64 6.34
C THR A 16 7.02 1.67 7.85
N LYS A 17 6.59 2.83 8.38
CA LYS A 17 6.16 2.94 9.77
C LYS A 17 4.92 2.07 10.02
N ALA A 18 3.90 2.20 9.16
CA ALA A 18 2.69 1.38 9.22
C ALA A 18 2.99 -0.12 9.10
N ALA A 19 3.90 -0.53 8.21
CA ALA A 19 4.29 -1.94 8.09
C ALA A 19 4.87 -2.52 9.41
N ARG A 20 5.70 -1.74 10.11
CA ARG A 20 6.29 -2.16 11.39
C ARG A 20 5.26 -2.17 12.52
N GLU A 21 4.48 -1.11 12.64
CA GLU A 21 3.56 -0.93 13.78
C GLU A 21 2.35 -1.85 13.68
N GLU A 22 1.80 -2.07 12.47
CA GLU A 22 0.53 -2.79 12.29
C GLU A 22 0.68 -4.27 11.93
N LEU A 23 1.83 -4.65 11.37
CA LEU A 23 2.09 -6.00 10.86
C LEU A 23 3.38 -6.62 11.43
N GLY A 24 4.15 -5.86 12.21
CA GLY A 24 5.38 -6.33 12.86
C GLY A 24 6.53 -6.66 11.90
N ARG A 25 6.41 -6.35 10.60
CA ARG A 25 7.42 -6.68 9.58
C ARG A 25 7.47 -5.64 8.47
N ASP A 26 8.67 -5.13 8.18
CA ASP A 26 8.92 -4.19 7.08
C ASP A 26 8.57 -4.75 5.70
N MET A 27 8.61 -6.08 5.54
CA MET A 27 8.41 -6.72 4.23
C MET A 27 7.02 -6.49 3.61
N PHE A 28 6.02 -6.03 4.39
CA PHE A 28 4.69 -5.71 3.90
C PHE A 28 4.56 -4.29 3.33
N ALA A 29 5.61 -3.46 3.43
CA ALA A 29 5.59 -2.08 2.97
C ALA A 29 5.23 -1.94 1.48
N ASN A 30 5.66 -2.88 0.63
CA ASN A 30 5.32 -2.89 -0.79
C ASN A 30 3.82 -3.13 -1.05
N ILE A 31 3.17 -3.99 -0.27
CA ILE A 31 1.73 -4.27 -0.40
C ILE A 31 0.92 -3.07 0.09
N ILE A 32 1.34 -2.44 1.20
CA ILE A 32 0.75 -1.16 1.66
C ILE A 32 0.90 -0.10 0.58
N ALA A 33 2.08 0.02 -0.04
CA ALA A 33 2.31 0.98 -1.12
C ALA A 33 1.39 0.75 -2.32
N LEU A 34 1.16 -0.52 -2.73
CA LEU A 34 0.23 -0.84 -3.81
C LEU A 34 -1.21 -0.42 -3.48
N GLY A 35 -1.68 -0.73 -2.26
CA GLY A 35 -2.99 -0.28 -1.80
C GLY A 35 -3.12 1.24 -1.81
N ALA A 36 -2.07 1.95 -1.38
CA ALA A 36 -2.04 3.40 -1.39
C ALA A 36 -2.07 3.99 -2.80
N ILE A 37 -1.22 3.49 -3.72
CA ILE A 37 -1.17 3.95 -5.11
C ILE A 37 -2.52 3.78 -5.79
N VAL A 38 -3.15 2.60 -5.67
CA VAL A 38 -4.46 2.37 -6.28
C VAL A 38 -5.55 3.19 -5.60
N GLY A 39 -5.51 3.34 -4.27
CA GLY A 39 -6.44 4.19 -3.52
C GLY A 39 -6.38 5.66 -3.93
N LEU A 40 -5.19 6.17 -4.23
CA LEU A 40 -4.99 7.56 -4.69
C LEU A 40 -5.33 7.76 -6.16
N THR A 41 -5.01 6.78 -7.01
CA THR A 41 -5.08 6.96 -8.47
C THR A 41 -6.35 6.40 -9.11
N GLY A 42 -7.03 5.44 -8.47
CA GLY A 42 -8.19 4.75 -9.04
C GLY A 42 -7.89 3.97 -10.32
N THR A 43 -6.61 3.68 -10.61
CA THR A 43 -6.16 3.06 -11.88
C THR A 43 -6.72 1.67 -12.14
N VAL A 44 -7.01 0.91 -11.08
CA VAL A 44 -7.69 -0.40 -11.14
C VAL A 44 -8.69 -0.51 -10.00
N SER A 45 -9.65 -1.44 -10.11
CA SER A 45 -10.56 -1.71 -9.00
C SER A 45 -9.83 -2.35 -7.81
N ARG A 46 -10.30 -2.08 -6.59
CA ARG A 46 -9.78 -2.72 -5.37
C ARG A 46 -9.83 -4.25 -5.45
N ALA A 47 -10.93 -4.80 -5.97
CA ALA A 47 -11.10 -6.25 -6.12
C ALA A 47 -10.08 -6.86 -7.10
N SER A 48 -9.80 -6.18 -8.23
CA SER A 48 -8.80 -6.64 -9.19
C SER A 48 -7.38 -6.61 -8.59
N LEU A 49 -7.04 -5.55 -7.85
CA LEU A 49 -5.76 -5.47 -7.16
C LEU A 49 -5.62 -6.58 -6.12
N GLU A 50 -6.64 -6.76 -5.27
CA GLU A 50 -6.63 -7.76 -4.21
C GLU A 50 -6.44 -9.17 -4.77
N LYS A 51 -7.19 -9.53 -5.81
CA LYS A 51 -7.02 -10.80 -6.51
C LYS A 51 -5.58 -10.97 -7.03
N ALA A 52 -5.06 -9.97 -7.74
CA ALA A 52 -3.71 -10.04 -8.32
C ALA A 52 -2.60 -10.17 -7.26
N VAL A 53 -2.78 -9.55 -6.09
CA VAL A 53 -1.85 -9.68 -4.96
C VAL A 53 -1.95 -11.07 -4.37
N LEU A 54 -3.16 -11.56 -4.07
CA LEU A 54 -3.37 -12.89 -3.48
C LEU A 54 -2.87 -14.03 -4.38
N ASP A 55 -2.96 -13.87 -5.70
CA ASP A 55 -2.44 -14.85 -6.67
C ASP A 55 -0.89 -14.94 -6.69
N ARG A 56 -0.19 -13.94 -6.15
CA ARG A 56 1.29 -13.86 -6.17
C ARG A 56 1.97 -14.08 -4.81
N VAL A 57 1.27 -13.86 -3.71
CA VAL A 57 1.85 -13.98 -2.37
C VAL A 57 2.01 -15.44 -1.97
N PRO A 58 2.95 -15.78 -1.06
CA PRO A 58 3.09 -17.14 -0.57
C PRO A 58 1.81 -17.67 0.08
N LYS A 59 1.51 -18.95 -0.13
CA LYS A 59 0.38 -19.61 0.55
C LYS A 59 0.53 -19.50 2.07
N GLY A 60 -0.58 -19.25 2.77
CA GLY A 60 -0.61 -19.05 4.21
C GLY A 60 -0.24 -17.63 4.67
N THR A 61 -0.07 -16.69 3.74
CA THR A 61 0.20 -15.27 4.06
C THR A 61 -0.92 -14.33 3.61
N GLU A 62 -2.02 -14.87 3.09
CA GLU A 62 -3.11 -14.15 2.45
C GLU A 62 -3.71 -13.09 3.37
N ASP A 63 -4.02 -13.44 4.62
CA ASP A 63 -4.65 -12.52 5.58
C ASP A 63 -3.74 -11.33 5.93
N LYS A 64 -2.44 -11.56 6.08
CA LYS A 64 -1.47 -10.49 6.35
C LYS A 64 -1.32 -9.56 5.16
N ASN A 65 -1.30 -10.10 3.95
CA ASN A 65 -1.24 -9.30 2.73
C ASN A 65 -2.54 -8.52 2.49
N ARG A 66 -3.70 -9.10 2.82
CA ARG A 66 -5.00 -8.40 2.75
C ARG A 66 -5.04 -7.23 3.73
N LYS A 67 -4.62 -7.45 4.99
CA LYS A 67 -4.47 -6.37 5.99
C LYS A 67 -3.49 -5.29 5.52
N ALA A 68 -2.36 -5.67 4.91
CA ALA A 68 -1.41 -4.72 4.34
C ALA A 68 -2.02 -3.88 3.21
N LEU A 69 -2.79 -4.49 2.30
CA LEU A 69 -3.47 -3.78 1.22
C LEU A 69 -4.48 -2.76 1.77
N ASP A 70 -5.24 -3.18 2.78
CA ASP A 70 -6.25 -2.35 3.45
C ASP A 70 -5.65 -1.15 4.19
N LEU A 71 -4.49 -1.34 4.82
CA LEU A 71 -3.71 -0.24 5.39
C LEU A 71 -3.32 0.76 4.31
N GLY A 72 -2.87 0.30 3.14
CA GLY A 72 -2.57 1.14 1.99
C GLY A 72 -3.76 2.00 1.57
N PHE A 73 -4.93 1.39 1.39
CA PHE A 73 -6.16 2.11 1.05
C PHE A 73 -6.60 3.10 2.13
N THR A 74 -6.39 2.77 3.41
CA THR A 74 -6.70 3.66 4.52
C THR A 74 -5.80 4.89 4.51
N LEU A 75 -4.49 4.70 4.31
CA LEU A 75 -3.54 5.80 4.18
C LEU A 75 -3.86 6.71 2.99
N ALA A 76 -4.28 6.14 1.85
CA ALA A 76 -4.70 6.92 0.69
C ALA A 76 -5.91 7.81 0.96
N LYS A 77 -6.87 7.36 1.78
CA LYS A 77 -8.06 8.17 2.15
C LYS A 77 -7.73 9.32 3.09
N GLN A 78 -6.59 9.26 3.79
CA GLN A 78 -6.14 10.26 4.75
C GLN A 78 -5.15 11.28 4.14
N ALA A 79 -4.82 11.10 2.86
CA ALA A 79 -3.86 11.89 2.10
C ALA A 79 -4.52 13.09 1.42
#